data_AF-A0A7D9H8Y7-F1
#
_entry.id   AF-A0A7D9H8Y7-F1
#
_cell.length_a   1.000
_cell.length_b   1.000
_cell.length_c   1.000
_cell.angle_alpha   90.00
_cell.angle_beta   90.00
_cell.angle_gamma   90.00
#
_symmetry.space_group_name_H-M   'P 1'
#
loop_
_entity.id
_entity.type
_entity.pdbx_description
1 polymer ?
#
loop_
_entity_poly.entity_id
_entity_poly.type
_entity_poly.pdbx_seq_one_letter_code
_entity_poly.pdbx_strand_id
1 'polypeptide(L)'
;NYSEMIDLALPPEIIPGSVLPKISIVGDIMGPALTNLDGLLAMPYGCGEQNMAKFAPNIYVLDYLTSTNQLTKEIKDDAIWYIKSGKF
;
A
#
# COMPACT_ATOMS: atom_id res chain seq x y z
N ASN A 1 27.28 9.00 7.74
CA ASN A 1 26.73 8.41 8.98
C ASN A 1 25.58 9.27 9.45
N TYR A 2 24.36 8.74 9.40
CA TYR A 2 23.16 9.36 9.94
C TYR A 2 22.72 8.51 11.14
N SER A 3 22.49 9.12 12.29
CA SER A 3 22.07 8.43 13.52
C SER A 3 21.04 9.30 14.23
N GLU A 4 19.92 8.69 14.62
CA GLU A 4 18.83 9.35 15.33
C GLU A 4 18.44 8.49 16.53
N MET A 5 18.10 9.12 17.66
CA MET A 5 17.65 8.42 18.87
C MET A 5 16.13 8.57 19.00
N ILE A 6 15.46 7.46 19.33
CA ILE A 6 14.02 7.41 19.58
C ILE A 6 13.81 6.94 21.02
N ASP A 7 13.24 7.80 21.86
CA ASP A 7 12.86 7.46 23.23
C ASP A 7 11.48 6.79 23.27
N LEU A 8 11.42 5.55 23.76
CA LEU A 8 10.18 4.81 23.92
C LEU A 8 9.67 4.94 25.36
N ALA A 9 8.78 5.90 25.60
CA ALA A 9 8.12 6.05 26.91
C ALA A 9 7.15 4.89 27.17
N LEU A 10 7.30 4.21 28.31
CA LEU A 10 6.43 3.11 28.73
C LEU A 10 5.40 3.60 29.76
N PRO A 11 4.16 3.09 29.72
CA PRO A 11 3.17 3.38 30.75
C PRO A 11 3.57 2.79 32.11
N PRO A 12 3.16 3.41 33.24
CA PRO A 12 3.55 2.96 34.58
C PRO A 12 2.99 1.57 34.94
N GLU A 13 1.87 1.17 34.35
CA GLU A 13 1.17 -0.09 34.63
C GLU A 13 1.52 -1.19 33.61
N ILE A 14 2.80 -1.47 33.44
CA ILE A 14 3.24 -2.45 32.45
C ILE A 14 3.13 -3.88 32.98
N ILE A 15 2.56 -4.77 32.18
CA ILE A 15 2.53 -6.20 32.47
C ILE A 15 3.91 -6.79 32.12
N PRO A 16 4.58 -7.52 33.02
CA PRO A 16 5.87 -8.14 32.71
C PRO A 16 5.82 -8.98 31.43
N GLY A 17 6.74 -8.71 30.50
CA GLY A 17 6.83 -9.41 29.21
C GLY A 17 5.92 -8.90 28.09
N SER A 18 5.09 -7.86 28.32
CA SER A 18 4.21 -7.31 27.28
C SER A 18 4.90 -6.33 26.31
N VAL A 19 6.11 -5.85 26.66
CA VAL A 19 6.85 -4.87 25.87
C VAL A 19 7.39 -5.52 24.60
N LEU A 20 6.91 -5.07 23.44
CA LEU A 20 7.36 -5.54 22.13
C LEU A 20 7.65 -4.34 21.20
N PRO A 21 8.86 -3.77 21.23
CA PRO A 21 9.22 -2.71 20.30
C PRO A 21 9.39 -3.29 18.89
N LYS A 22 8.84 -2.60 17.88
CA LYS A 22 9.01 -2.95 16.47
C LYS A 22 9.48 -1.74 15.69
N ILE A 23 10.51 -1.90 14.88
CA ILE A 23 11.01 -0.89 13.95
C ILE A 23 10.83 -1.45 12.54
N SER A 24 10.29 -0.63 11.64
CA SER A 24 10.19 -0.94 10.21
C SER A 24 10.86 0.18 9.43
N ILE A 25 11.71 -0.18 8.48
CA ILE A 25 12.42 0.76 7.60
C ILE A 25 11.89 0.54 6.20
N VAL A 26 11.43 1.62 5.59
CA VAL A 26 10.84 1.61 4.26
C VAL A 26 11.63 2.58 3.39
N GLY A 27 12.26 2.05 2.34
CA GLY A 27 13.02 2.87 1.38
C GLY A 27 12.15 3.54 0.32
N ASP A 28 10.90 3.08 0.17
CA ASP A 28 9.93 3.57 -0.80
C ASP A 28 8.53 3.53 -0.20
N ILE A 29 7.83 4.67 -0.15
CA ILE A 29 6.49 4.81 0.45
C ILE A 29 5.46 3.86 -0.16
N MET A 30 5.61 3.49 -1.44
CA MET A 30 4.71 2.57 -2.12
C MET A 30 5.11 1.09 -1.93
N GLY A 31 6.36 0.82 -1.55
CA GLY A 31 6.88 -0.53 -1.33
C GLY A 31 5.99 -1.40 -0.41
N PRO A 32 5.60 -0.92 0.79
CA PRO A 32 4.73 -1.68 1.70
C PRO A 32 3.31 -1.89 1.18
N ALA A 33 2.78 -0.97 0.36
CA ALA A 33 1.47 -1.15 -0.25
C ALA A 33 1.52 -2.31 -1.26
N LEU A 34 2.55 -2.33 -2.11
CA LEU A 34 2.67 -3.29 -3.19
C LEU A 34 3.01 -4.72 -2.74
N THR A 35 3.50 -4.91 -1.51
CA THR A 35 3.59 -6.26 -0.92
C THR A 35 2.25 -6.97 -0.79
N ASN A 36 1.12 -6.23 -0.84
CA ASN A 36 -0.22 -6.80 -0.93
C ASN A 36 -0.93 -6.30 -2.20
N LEU A 37 -0.28 -6.49 -3.35
CA LEU A 37 -0.76 -6.02 -4.64
C LEU A 37 -2.19 -6.47 -4.93
N ASP A 38 -2.55 -7.70 -4.59
CA ASP A 38 -3.88 -8.28 -4.77
C ASP A 38 -4.97 -7.55 -3.96
N GLY A 39 -4.59 -6.92 -2.85
CA GLY A 39 -5.49 -6.08 -2.06
C GLY A 39 -5.61 -4.63 -2.55
N LEU A 40 -4.64 -4.17 -3.35
CA LEU A 40 -4.63 -2.84 -3.97
C LEU A 40 -5.24 -2.82 -5.37
N LEU A 41 -4.98 -3.86 -6.17
CA LEU A 41 -5.62 -4.05 -7.46
C LEU A 41 -7.01 -4.63 -7.25
N ALA A 42 -8.03 -3.78 -7.40
CA ALA A 42 -9.40 -4.16 -7.10
C ALA A 42 -10.34 -3.70 -8.20
N MET A 43 -11.25 -4.60 -8.61
CA MET A 43 -12.36 -4.25 -9.50
C MET A 43 -13.20 -3.12 -8.87
N PRO A 44 -13.42 -1.99 -9.55
CA PRO A 44 -14.28 -0.93 -9.05
C PRO A 44 -15.77 -1.33 -9.05
N TYR A 45 -16.46 -1.11 -7.94
CA TYR A 45 -17.90 -1.32 -7.79
C TYR A 45 -18.45 -0.58 -6.58
N GLY A 46 -19.77 -0.30 -6.60
CA GLY A 46 -20.51 0.36 -5.51
C GLY A 46 -20.98 1.76 -5.89
N CYS A 47 -21.37 2.56 -4.90
CA CYS A 47 -21.67 3.99 -5.08
C CYS A 47 -20.42 4.76 -5.54
N GLY A 48 -20.60 5.98 -6.05
CA GLY A 48 -19.52 6.79 -6.62
C GLY A 48 -18.26 6.86 -5.75
N GLU A 49 -18.41 7.09 -4.44
CA GLU A 49 -17.29 7.15 -3.50
C GLU A 49 -16.56 5.81 -3.35
N GLN A 50 -17.32 4.71 -3.23
CA GLN A 50 -16.76 3.37 -3.10
C GLN A 50 -16.11 2.88 -4.39
N ASN A 51 -16.70 3.25 -5.53
CA ASN A 51 -16.15 2.98 -6.85
C ASN A 51 -14.81 3.71 -7.02
N MET A 52 -14.76 5.01 -6.68
CA MET A 52 -13.54 5.80 -6.74
C MET A 52 -12.45 5.33 -5.78
N ALA A 53 -12.81 4.90 -4.57
CA ALA A 53 -11.86 4.36 -3.59
C ALA A 53 -11.12 3.10 -4.09
N LYS A 54 -11.72 2.33 -5.01
CA LYS A 54 -11.09 1.15 -5.64
C LYS A 54 -10.47 1.48 -6.99
N PHE A 55 -11.02 2.45 -7.71
CA PHE A 55 -10.48 2.89 -9.00
C PHE A 55 -9.12 3.56 -8.88
N ALA A 56 -8.97 4.52 -7.95
CA ALA A 56 -7.75 5.31 -7.82
C ALA A 56 -6.49 4.45 -7.53
N PRO A 57 -6.53 3.46 -6.62
CA PRO A 57 -5.41 2.53 -6.40
C PRO A 57 -4.90 1.85 -7.68
N ASN A 58 -5.78 1.40 -8.58
CA ASN A 58 -5.38 0.75 -9.84
C ASN A 58 -4.52 1.69 -10.72
N ILE A 59 -4.82 2.99 -10.73
CA ILE A 59 -4.08 3.99 -11.49
C ILE A 59 -2.69 4.22 -10.88
N TYR A 60 -2.63 4.44 -9.56
CA TYR A 60 -1.37 4.71 -8.88
C TYR A 60 -0.42 3.52 -8.87
N VAL A 61 -0.94 2.28 -8.75
CA VAL A 61 -0.14 1.06 -8.87
C VAL A 61 0.46 0.94 -10.27
N LEU A 62 -0.33 1.19 -11.32
CA LEU A 62 0.13 1.14 -12.70
C LEU A 62 1.23 2.19 -12.96
N ASP A 63 1.03 3.43 -12.50
CA ASP A 63 2.00 4.53 -12.66
C ASP A 63 3.31 4.26 -11.90
N TYR A 64 3.22 3.80 -10.66
CA TYR A 64 4.38 3.46 -9.85
C TYR A 64 5.20 2.30 -10.46
N LEU A 65 4.55 1.19 -10.83
CA LEU A 65 5.27 0.04 -11.40
C LEU A 65 5.87 0.36 -12.77
N THR A 66 5.23 1.26 -13.52
CA THR A 66 5.77 1.79 -14.78
C THR A 66 7.03 2.62 -14.52
N SER A 67 6.95 3.62 -13.63
CA SER A 67 8.07 4.54 -13.33
C SER A 67 9.27 3.86 -12.69
N THR A 68 9.04 2.78 -11.93
CA THR A 68 10.10 1.99 -11.29
C THR A 68 10.59 0.81 -12.13
N ASN A 69 10.07 0.61 -13.35
CA ASN A 69 10.36 -0.52 -14.24
C ASN A 69 10.08 -1.91 -13.61
N GLN A 70 9.06 -1.99 -12.75
CA GLN A 70 8.63 -3.22 -12.07
C GLN A 70 7.32 -3.80 -12.66
N LEU A 71 6.78 -3.20 -13.72
CA LEU A 71 5.53 -3.61 -14.34
C LEU A 71 5.66 -4.94 -15.09
N THR A 72 4.85 -5.93 -14.70
CA THR A 72 4.67 -7.17 -15.46
C THR A 72 3.48 -7.07 -16.41
N LYS A 73 3.42 -7.96 -17.40
CA LYS A 73 2.31 -8.01 -18.36
C LYS A 73 0.99 -8.34 -17.67
N GLU A 74 1.01 -9.27 -16.73
CA GLU A 74 -0.16 -9.73 -15.97
C GLU A 74 -0.77 -8.57 -15.18
N ILE A 75 0.05 -7.87 -14.39
CA ILE A 75 -0.39 -6.72 -13.59
C ILE A 75 -0.95 -5.61 -14.47
N LYS A 76 -0.28 -5.35 -15.61
CA LYS A 76 -0.73 -4.34 -16.57
C LYS A 76 -2.11 -4.69 -17.14
N ASP A 77 -2.30 -5.93 -17.56
CA ASP A 77 -3.55 -6.38 -18.18
C ASP A 77 -4.71 -6.30 -17.17
N ASP A 78 -4.49 -6.74 -15.93
CA ASP A 78 -5.48 -6.67 -14.85
C ASP A 78 -5.82 -5.23 -14.45
N ALA A 79 -4.81 -4.38 -14.24
CA ALA A 79 -5.03 -2.97 -13.89
C ALA A 79 -5.82 -2.25 -15.01
N ILE A 80 -5.44 -2.44 -16.27
CA ILE A 80 -6.14 -1.87 -17.42
C ILE A 80 -7.57 -2.41 -17.50
N TRP A 81 -7.78 -3.69 -17.25
CA TRP A 81 -9.11 -4.30 -17.22
C TRP A 81 -10.00 -3.67 -16.15
N TYR A 82 -9.48 -3.49 -14.94
CA TYR A 82 -10.22 -2.86 -13.83
C TYR A 82 -10.52 -1.39 -14.10
N ILE A 83 -9.58 -0.63 -14.66
CA ILE A 83 -9.77 0.77 -15.05
C ILE A 83 -10.87 0.89 -16.12
N LYS A 84 -10.86 0.03 -17.14
CA LYS A 84 -11.87 0.04 -18.21
C LYS A 84 -13.24 -0.44 -17.75
N SER A 85 -13.29 -1.31 -16.74
CA SER A 85 -14.52 -1.91 -16.25
C SER A 85 -15.24 -1.05 -15.20
N GLY A 86 -14.58 -0.02 -14.67
CA GLY A 86 -15.19 0.94 -13.75
C GLY A 86 -16.37 1.65 -14.42
N LYS A 87 -17.58 1.34 -13.95
CA LYS A 87 -18.80 2.07 -14.34
C LYS A 87 -19.06 3.16 -13.32
N PHE A 88 -19.29 4.38 -13.80
CA PHE A 88 -19.72 5.53 -12.99
C PHE A 88 -21.24 5.60 -12.96
#